data_AF-A0A7S2TKB5-F1
#
_entry.id   AF-A0A7S2TKB5-F1
#
_cell.length_a   1.000
_cell.length_b   1.000
_cell.length_c   1.000
_cell.angle_alpha   90.00
_cell.angle_beta   90.00
_cell.angle_gamma   90.00
#
_symmetry.space_group_name_H-M   'P 1'
#
loop_
_entity.id
_entity.type
_entity.pdbx_description
1 polymer ?
#
loop_
_entity_poly.entity_id
_entity_poly.type
_entity_poly.pdbx_seq_one_letter_code
_entity_poly.pdbx_strand_id
1 'polypeptide(L)'
;FPCRFTMGVLVFGIHDNDMPKWLHFTITLGLCGAALLVSMWIPNISTVFSLMGSTTSSFVCFILPAILTIKLIHKGKLPRPPFSKIVAIFGLAIGGAVLGVASTCITVAQLLTKGKA
;
A
#
# COMPACT_ATOMS: atom_id res chain seq x y z
N PHE A 1 -7.68 17.76 2.38
CA PHE A 1 -6.85 16.81 3.16
C PHE A 1 -7.23 15.35 2.80
N PRO A 2 -6.82 14.85 1.63
CA PRO A 2 -7.26 13.55 1.13
C PRO A 2 -6.61 12.35 1.86
N CYS A 3 -5.30 12.40 2.14
CA CYS A 3 -4.59 11.26 2.75
C CYS A 3 -5.07 10.94 4.17
N ARG A 4 -5.36 11.97 4.96
CA ARG A 4 -5.89 11.82 6.33
C ARG A 4 -7.30 11.25 6.33
N PHE A 5 -8.16 11.74 5.43
CA PHE A 5 -9.53 11.26 5.26
C PHE A 5 -9.55 9.79 4.84
N THR A 6 -8.72 9.43 3.85
CA THR A 6 -8.56 8.05 3.40
C THR A 6 -8.05 7.11 4.50
N MET A 7 -7.07 7.54 5.31
CA MET A 7 -6.58 6.75 6.45
C MET A 7 -7.65 6.53 7.52
N GLY A 8 -8.41 7.59 7.87
CA GLY A 8 -9.51 7.47 8.84
C GLY A 8 -10.60 6.50 8.37
N VAL A 9 -11.00 6.60 7.10
CA VAL A 9 -12.01 5.72 6.50
C VAL A 9 -11.52 4.28 6.33
N LEU A 10 -10.26 4.05 5.92
CA LEU A 10 -9.75 2.70 5.66
C LEU A 10 -9.35 1.93 6.93
N VAL A 11 -8.76 2.60 7.92
CA VAL A 11 -8.24 1.94 9.13
C VAL A 11 -9.33 1.72 10.16
N PHE A 12 -10.22 2.71 10.35
CA PHE A 12 -11.24 2.65 11.39
C PHE A 12 -12.64 2.34 10.84
N GLY A 13 -12.90 2.54 9.55
CA GLY A 13 -14.25 2.38 8.99
C GLY A 13 -15.28 3.37 9.58
N ILE A 14 -14.81 4.34 10.38
CA ILE A 14 -15.62 5.33 11.07
C ILE A 14 -15.78 6.54 10.16
N HIS A 15 -17.04 6.93 9.91
CA HIS A 15 -17.37 8.16 9.22
C HIS A 15 -17.05 9.36 10.14
N ASP A 16 -16.59 10.47 9.57
CA ASP A 16 -15.98 11.67 10.23
C ASP A 16 -16.63 12.16 11.54
N ASN A 17 -17.90 11.85 11.78
CA ASN A 17 -18.70 12.35 12.91
C ASN A 17 -18.43 11.68 14.27
N ASP A 18 -17.83 10.47 14.34
CA ASP A 18 -17.63 9.74 15.60
C ASP A 18 -16.16 9.60 16.03
N MET A 19 -15.20 10.17 15.28
CA MET A 19 -13.79 10.01 15.61
C MET A 19 -13.34 10.98 16.73
N PRO A 20 -12.76 10.47 17.83
CA PRO A 20 -12.23 11.32 18.89
C PRO A 20 -11.04 12.15 18.38
N LYS A 21 -11.02 13.45 18.73
CA LYS A 21 -10.00 14.43 18.30
C LYS A 21 -8.55 13.99 18.58
N TRP A 22 -8.34 13.19 19.63
CA TRP A 22 -7.04 12.61 19.96
C TRP A 22 -6.55 11.61 18.91
N LEU A 23 -7.44 10.81 18.34
CA LEU A 23 -7.08 9.84 17.29
C LEU A 23 -6.60 10.56 16.03
N HIS A 24 -7.26 11.67 15.67
CA HIS A 24 -6.82 12.54 14.57
C HIS A 24 -5.41 13.08 14.76
N PHE A 25 -5.07 13.46 16.00
CA PHE A 25 -3.74 13.95 16.34
C PHE A 25 -2.69 12.84 16.22
N THR A 26 -2.98 11.64 16.74
CA THR A 26 -2.03 10.50 16.67
C THR A 26 -1.75 10.03 15.25
N ILE A 27 -2.75 10.00 14.35
CA ILE A 27 -2.55 9.62 12.95
C ILE A 27 -1.67 10.64 12.22
N THR A 28 -1.90 11.93 12.48
CA THR A 28 -1.11 13.01 11.86
C THR A 28 0.33 13.00 12.37
N LEU A 29 0.50 12.81 13.69
CA LEU A 29 1.82 12.68 14.32
C LEU A 29 2.58 11.46 13.80
N GLY A 30 1.91 10.32 13.64
CA GLY A 30 2.49 9.11 13.07
C GLY A 30 2.90 9.28 11.60
N LEU A 31 2.07 9.95 10.79
CA LEU A 31 2.39 10.23 9.39
C LEU A 31 3.61 11.15 9.26
N CYS A 32 3.65 12.23 10.04
CA CYS A 32 4.80 13.13 10.08
C CYS A 32 6.06 12.44 10.61
N GLY A 33 5.93 11.64 11.67
CA GLY A 33 7.03 10.88 12.25
C GLY A 33 7.62 9.88 11.26
N ALA A 34 6.78 9.15 10.53
CA ALA A 34 7.22 8.23 9.47
C ALA A 34 7.92 8.97 8.33
N ALA A 35 7.39 10.12 7.90
CA ALA A 35 8.02 10.95 6.87
C ALA A 35 9.40 11.47 7.31
N LEU A 36 9.52 11.90 8.57
CA LEU A 36 10.79 12.36 9.15
C LEU A 36 11.81 11.21 9.28
N LEU A 37 11.38 10.02 9.72
CA LEU A 37 12.22 8.82 9.77
C LEU A 37 12.75 8.41 8.40
N VAL A 38 11.88 8.39 7.38
CA VAL A 38 12.26 8.13 5.98
C VAL A 38 13.24 9.19 5.49
N SER A 39 12.99 10.47 5.78
CA SER A 39 13.88 11.58 5.40
C SER A 39 15.25 11.52 6.08
N MET A 40 15.33 10.97 7.30
CA MET A 40 16.59 10.85 8.04
C MET A 40 17.48 9.72 7.48
N TRP A 41 16.89 8.66 6.95
CA TRP A 41 17.63 7.51 6.42
C TRP A 41 17.90 7.58 4.91
N ILE A 42 17.03 8.24 4.14
CA ILE A 42 17.12 8.27 2.67
C ILE A 42 17.48 9.69 2.20
N PRO A 43 18.76 9.99 1.95
CA PRO A 43 19.21 11.30 1.46
C PRO A 43 18.93 11.51 -0.04
N ASN A 44 18.29 10.55 -0.71
CA ASN A 44 18.06 10.56 -2.16
C ASN A 44 16.57 10.52 -2.50
N ILE A 45 16.06 11.66 -2.98
CA ILE A 45 14.64 11.85 -3.33
C ILE A 45 14.17 10.87 -4.42
N SER A 46 15.04 10.52 -5.36
CA SER A 46 14.73 9.55 -6.42
C SER A 46 14.34 8.17 -5.86
N THR A 47 15.01 7.71 -4.80
CA THR A 47 14.70 6.43 -4.15
C THR A 47 13.33 6.46 -3.47
N VAL A 48 12.97 7.58 -2.84
CA VAL A 48 11.66 7.75 -2.18
C VAL A 48 10.53 7.73 -3.21
N PHE A 49 10.70 8.43 -4.35
CA PHE A 49 9.70 8.42 -5.41
C PHE A 49 9.54 7.05 -6.07
N SER A 50 10.64 6.34 -6.33
CA SER A 50 10.58 4.98 -6.88
C SER A 50 9.90 4.00 -5.91
N LEU A 51 10.12 4.14 -4.60
CA LEU A 51 9.48 3.29 -3.59
C LEU A 51 7.99 3.58 -3.43
N MET A 52 7.62 4.85 -3.32
CA MET A 52 6.21 5.26 -3.24
C MET A 52 5.45 4.88 -4.52
N GLY A 53 6.07 5.03 -5.69
CA GLY A 53 5.49 4.66 -6.97
C GLY A 53 5.32 3.15 -7.13
N SER A 54 6.33 2.35 -6.79
CA SER A 54 6.28 0.89 -6.92
C SER A 54 5.29 0.24 -5.96
N THR A 55 5.24 0.71 -4.71
CA THR A 55 4.26 0.23 -3.72
C THR A 55 2.84 0.59 -4.16
N THR A 56 2.57 1.86 -4.44
CA THR A 56 1.22 2.32 -4.83
C THR A 56 0.73 1.64 -6.11
N SER A 57 1.57 1.55 -7.14
CA SER A 57 1.19 0.87 -8.40
C SER A 57 0.96 -0.63 -8.22
N SER A 58 1.73 -1.31 -7.37
CA SER A 58 1.51 -2.72 -7.06
C SER A 58 0.14 -2.93 -6.40
N PHE A 59 -0.23 -2.08 -5.45
CA PHE A 59 -1.54 -2.15 -4.81
C PHE A 59 -2.69 -1.79 -5.76
N VAL A 60 -2.56 -0.72 -6.55
CA VAL A 60 -3.65 -0.24 -7.41
C VAL A 60 -3.82 -1.12 -8.65
N CYS A 61 -2.74 -1.51 -9.33
CA CYS A 61 -2.81 -2.25 -10.59
C CYS A 61 -3.05 -3.76 -10.42
N PHE A 62 -2.67 -4.35 -9.27
CA PHE A 62 -2.81 -5.81 -9.07
C PHE A 62 -3.89 -6.15 -8.06
N ILE A 63 -3.91 -5.49 -6.90
CA ILE A 63 -4.82 -5.85 -5.79
C ILE A 63 -6.24 -5.31 -6.03
N LEU A 64 -6.37 -4.07 -6.52
CA LEU A 64 -7.68 -3.47 -6.80
C LEU A 64 -8.52 -4.26 -7.83
N PRO A 65 -8.02 -4.60 -9.04
CA PRO A 65 -8.81 -5.37 -9.99
C PRO A 65 -9.08 -6.80 -9.52
N ALA A 66 -8.17 -7.41 -8.74
CA ALA A 66 -8.37 -8.73 -8.15
C ALA A 66 -9.57 -8.73 -7.17
N ILE A 67 -9.62 -7.77 -6.24
CA ILE A 67 -10.71 -7.64 -5.27
C ILE A 67 -12.03 -7.30 -5.96
N LEU A 68 -12.01 -6.38 -6.94
CA LEU A 68 -13.22 -6.03 -7.69
C LEU A 68 -13.79 -7.24 -8.43
N THR A 69 -12.94 -8.04 -9.07
CA THR A 69 -13.38 -9.24 -9.80
C THR A 69 -13.98 -10.27 -8.85
N ILE A 70 -13.32 -10.56 -7.73
CA ILE A 70 -13.83 -11.50 -6.71
C ILE A 70 -15.17 -11.01 -6.14
N LYS A 71 -15.28 -9.72 -5.81
CA LYS A 71 -16.48 -9.14 -5.21
C LYS A 71 -17.67 -9.13 -6.18
N LEU A 72 -17.41 -8.91 -7.48
CA LEU A 72 -18.43 -8.93 -8.51
C LEU A 72 -18.93 -10.35 -8.83
N ILE A 73 -18.04 -11.36 -8.77
CA ILE A 73 -18.40 -12.79 -8.88
C ILE A 73 -19.25 -13.21 -7.68
N HIS A 74 -18.84 -12.83 -6.46
CA HIS A 74 -19.58 -13.17 -5.24
C HIS A 74 -21.00 -12.56 -5.20
N LYS A 75 -21.18 -11.37 -5.80
CA LYS A 75 -22.49 -10.72 -5.95
C LYS A 75 -23.33 -11.27 -7.12
N GLY A 76 -22.86 -12.31 -7.81
CA GLY A 76 -23.59 -12.95 -8.91
C GLY A 76 -23.76 -12.08 -10.16
N LYS A 77 -23.06 -10.94 -10.26
CA LYS A 77 -23.16 -10.01 -11.41
C LYS A 77 -22.26 -10.42 -12.58
N LEU A 78 -21.31 -11.32 -12.35
CA LEU A 78 -20.41 -11.84 -13.38
C LEU A 78 -20.44 -13.37 -13.39
N PRO A 79 -20.49 -14.00 -14.57
CA PRO A 79 -20.35 -15.45 -14.69
C PRO A 79 -18.99 -15.89 -14.16
N ARG A 80 -18.96 -17.07 -13.52
CA ARG A 80 -17.75 -17.64 -12.92
C ARG A 80 -16.67 -17.76 -14.01
N PRO A 81 -15.55 -17.04 -13.91
CA PRO A 81 -14.55 -17.08 -14.97
C PRO A 81 -13.86 -18.46 -15.01
N PRO A 82 -13.34 -18.87 -16.18
CA PRO A 82 -12.60 -20.13 -16.31
C PRO A 82 -11.34 -20.14 -15.44
N PHE A 83 -10.88 -21.33 -15.06
CA PHE A 83 -9.77 -21.55 -14.11
C PHE A 83 -8.50 -20.77 -14.48
N SER A 84 -8.22 -20.57 -15.77
CA SER A 84 -7.08 -19.78 -16.25
C SER A 84 -7.10 -18.32 -15.77
N LYS A 85 -8.27 -17.70 -15.66
CA LYS A 85 -8.39 -16.32 -15.16
C LYS A 85 -8.29 -16.26 -13.63
N ILE A 86 -8.74 -17.29 -12.93
CA ILE A 86 -8.58 -17.42 -11.47
C ILE A 86 -7.09 -17.53 -11.12
N VAL A 87 -6.35 -18.36 -11.86
CA VAL A 87 -4.89 -18.47 -11.72
C VAL A 87 -4.19 -17.16 -12.03
N ALA A 88 -4.62 -16.42 -13.07
CA ALA A 88 -4.06 -15.10 -13.37
C ALA A 88 -4.29 -14.08 -12.24
N ILE A 89 -5.48 -14.06 -11.62
CA ILE A 89 -5.81 -13.18 -10.49
C ILE A 89 -4.94 -13.51 -9.27
N PHE A 90 -4.79 -14.80 -8.94
CA PHE A 90 -3.93 -15.23 -7.85
C PHE A 90 -2.44 -14.95 -8.13
N GLY A 91 -2.00 -15.17 -9.38
CA GLY A 91 -0.64 -14.85 -9.81
C GLY A 91 -0.33 -13.35 -9.74
N LEU A 92 -1.28 -12.48 -10.09
CA LEU A 92 -1.17 -11.03 -9.96
C LEU A 92 -1.08 -10.60 -8.48
N ALA A 93 -1.88 -11.22 -7.59
CA ALA A 93 -1.85 -10.93 -6.16
C ALA A 93 -0.53 -11.39 -5.50
N ILE A 94 -0.09 -12.61 -5.80
CA ILE A 94 1.18 -13.17 -5.28
C ILE A 94 2.37 -12.40 -5.86
N GLY A 95 2.35 -12.12 -7.16
CA GLY A 95 3.39 -11.34 -7.83
C GLY A 95 3.53 -9.94 -7.24
N GLY A 96 2.42 -9.24 -7.00
CA GLY A 96 2.42 -7.94 -6.33
C GLY A 96 2.95 -7.99 -4.90
N ALA A 97 2.60 -9.02 -4.13
CA ALA A 97 3.12 -9.22 -2.77
C ALA A 97 4.64 -9.49 -2.78
N VAL A 98 5.11 -10.37 -3.67
CA VAL A 98 6.54 -10.71 -3.79
C VAL A 98 7.34 -9.50 -4.27
N LEU A 99 6.86 -8.75 -5.26
CA LEU A 99 7.54 -7.54 -5.72
C LEU A 99 7.60 -6.47 -4.62
N GLY A 100 6.52 -6.30 -3.87
CA GLY A 100 6.46 -5.37 -2.75
C GLY A 100 7.50 -5.71 -1.67
N VAL A 101 7.53 -6.98 -1.24
CA VAL A 101 8.49 -7.48 -0.25
C VAL A 101 9.92 -7.35 -0.76
N ALA A 102 10.19 -7.75 -2.00
CA ALA A 102 11.51 -7.64 -2.61
C ALA A 102 11.98 -6.17 -2.68
N SER A 103 11.09 -5.24 -3.03
CA SER A 103 11.39 -3.80 -3.08
C SER A 103 11.76 -3.24 -1.70
N THR A 104 11.04 -3.65 -0.65
CA THR A 104 11.37 -3.29 0.74
C THR A 104 12.73 -3.87 1.16
N CYS A 105 13.00 -5.14 0.85
CA CYS A 105 14.29 -5.78 1.15
C CYS A 105 15.47 -5.10 0.47
N ILE A 106 15.34 -4.76 -0.83
CA ILE A 106 16.40 -4.07 -1.59
C ILE A 106 16.67 -2.70 -0.97
N THR A 107 15.62 -1.97 -0.60
CA THR A 107 15.77 -0.65 0.04
C THR A 107 16.53 -0.74 1.35
N VAL A 108 16.14 -1.67 2.23
CA VAL A 108 16.81 -1.87 3.52
C VAL A 108 18.27 -2.29 3.30
N ALA A 109 18.55 -3.18 2.35
CA ALA A 109 19.90 -3.62 2.02
C ALA A 109 20.78 -2.48 1.45
N GLN A 110 20.21 -1.60 0.63
CA GLN A 110 20.90 -0.42 0.10
C GLN A 110 21.23 0.60 1.21
N LEU A 111 20.32 0.77 2.18
CA LEU A 111 20.55 1.63 3.35
C LEU A 111 21.66 1.08 4.27
N LEU A 112 21.68 -0.24 4.50
CA LEU A 112 22.73 -0.89 5.29
C LEU A 112 24.11 -0.83 4.63
N THR A 113 24.18 -0.99 3.31
CA THR A 113 25.45 -0.95 2.57
C THR A 113 26.04 0.46 2.54
N LYS A 114 25.22 1.51 2.40
CA LYS A 114 25.68 2.90 2.44
C LYS A 114 26.11 3.38 3.82
N GLY A 115 25.62 2.79 4.91
CA GLY A 115 26.06 3.11 6.27
C GLY A 115 27.39 2.47 6.69
N LYS A 116 27.98 1.63 5.82
CA LYS A 116 29.26 0.94 6.05
C LYS A 116 30.44 1.55 5.27
N ALA A 117 30.18 2.57 4.45
CA ALA A 117 31.18 3.35 3.73
C ALA A 117 31.32 4.73 4.39
#